data_AF-A0AAQ4FNF8-F1
#
_entry.id   AF-A0AAQ4FNF8-F1
#
_cell.length_a   1.000
_cell.length_b   1.000
_cell.length_c   1.000
_cell.angle_alpha   90.00
_cell.angle_beta   90.00
_cell.angle_gamma   90.00
#
_symmetry.space_group_name_H-M   'P 1'
#
loop_
_entity.id
_entity.type
_entity.pdbx_description
1 polymer ?
#
loop_
_entity_poly.entity_id
_entity_poly.type
_entity_poly.pdbx_seq_one_letter_code
_entity_poly.pdbx_strand_id
1 'polypeptide(L)'
;MGDVSSRLQGNDDEGQPGRPDEVVKVRSVDMYVTYNAENHFTRGFARTKSQNPAPVLRRGQSFTMVINLNRPFNPSSDALSLFFRLEGVDRATPYSKETVSLVPVDSTGAEALTAGAWSAAIRKTEEKSLLVEVMAPVTCIVGSWYMDVDSKLRSAMDSSGSTYTYPDPLYILFNPWSKDDTVYMENAEGRFEYVLAHTGIIWRGSYNSLRPSPWKYGHFEENVLDCCLHLLRNVGKLPVQDCANPVLVARHISAVVNSSDDQGVLMGNWTSNFAGGVPPVSWTGSHPILQQFFKTRKPVKYGQCWVFAGVTTAVCRALGIPARTVTNYYSAHDTHASATVDQFYDDQGKAVEKLNTDSIWNFHVWNEVWMKRPDLGKEEYDGWQVIDATPQEMSGGIFSCGPASVKAIKAGDLAKPYDCTFVFAEVNADQIYWRYESPRKPLKMLKKSTDKVGQHLSTKAVGRWDREDITHEYKFPEGTERERDIVLKALRDNNHAYSRFYLNDSMDDVQFNIEPIKDVLVGSGIVVRAKAVNKSASKRYACKVILRVETVNYTGVTRRALKHQNFTLNLQPGAGK
;
A
#
# COMPACT_ATOMS: atom_id res chain seq x y z
N MET A 1 -25.94 -8.21 24.88
CA MET A 1 -25.75 -7.98 26.32
C MET A 1 -25.93 -9.23 27.19
N GLY A 2 -26.63 -10.30 26.75
CA GLY A 2 -26.88 -11.48 27.58
C GLY A 2 -25.66 -12.30 28.05
N ASP A 3 -24.51 -12.17 27.38
CA ASP A 3 -23.25 -12.87 27.74
C ASP A 3 -22.31 -12.01 28.63
N VAL A 4 -22.63 -10.73 28.84
CA VAL A 4 -21.80 -9.83 29.67
C VAL A 4 -22.15 -9.93 31.15
N SER A 5 -23.41 -10.25 31.47
CA SER A 5 -23.88 -10.40 32.85
C SER A 5 -23.42 -11.70 33.53
N SER A 6 -23.13 -12.77 32.78
CA SER A 6 -22.69 -14.05 33.33
C SER A 6 -21.28 -14.02 33.94
N ARG A 7 -20.45 -13.06 33.52
CA ARG A 7 -19.05 -12.90 33.96
C ARG A 7 -18.84 -11.82 35.03
N LEU A 8 -19.91 -11.15 35.44
CA LEU A 8 -19.88 -10.21 36.57
C LEU A 8 -20.01 -10.92 37.93
N GLN A 9 -20.30 -12.23 37.94
CA GLN A 9 -20.26 -13.05 39.14
C GLN A 9 -18.79 -13.34 39.48
N GLY A 10 -18.22 -12.54 40.38
CA GLY A 10 -16.89 -12.78 40.92
C GLY A 10 -16.83 -14.14 41.60
N ASN A 11 -15.73 -14.88 41.41
CA ASN A 11 -15.44 -16.04 42.26
C ASN A 11 -15.32 -15.54 43.71
N ASP A 12 -16.29 -15.88 44.54
CA ASP A 12 -16.19 -15.78 45.98
C ASP A 12 -15.17 -16.82 46.45
N ASP A 13 -13.99 -16.38 46.88
CA ASP A 13 -13.10 -17.23 47.67
C ASP A 13 -12.17 -16.46 48.62
N GLU A 14 -11.74 -17.21 49.66
CA GLU A 14 -11.28 -16.94 51.04
C GLU A 14 -10.26 -15.81 51.36
N GLY A 15 -10.26 -14.67 50.67
CA GLY A 15 -9.51 -13.49 51.12
C GLY A 15 -10.30 -12.64 52.13
N GLN A 16 -9.66 -12.11 53.19
CA GLN A 16 -10.32 -11.14 54.08
C GLN A 16 -10.94 -10.00 53.24
N PRO A 17 -12.23 -9.65 53.46
CA PRO A 17 -12.86 -8.55 52.73
C PRO A 17 -12.11 -7.25 53.02
N GLY A 18 -11.70 -6.54 51.96
CA GLY A 18 -10.98 -5.28 52.10
C GLY A 18 -11.80 -4.24 52.84
N ARG A 19 -11.17 -3.45 53.72
CA ARG A 19 -11.86 -2.43 54.51
C ARG A 19 -12.27 -1.24 53.65
N PRO A 20 -13.40 -0.56 53.93
CA PRO A 20 -13.83 0.63 53.17
C PRO A 20 -12.79 1.76 53.14
N ASP A 21 -11.98 1.87 54.20
CA ASP A 21 -10.98 2.92 54.37
C ASP A 21 -9.61 2.58 53.75
N GLU A 22 -9.47 1.40 53.13
CA GLU A 22 -8.27 0.98 52.42
C GLU A 22 -8.40 1.23 50.92
N VAL A 23 -7.29 1.52 50.25
CA VAL A 23 -7.25 1.65 48.78
C VAL A 23 -7.78 0.39 48.13
N VAL A 24 -8.79 0.53 47.26
CA VAL A 24 -9.35 -0.57 46.50
C VAL A 24 -8.28 -1.18 45.58
N LYS A 25 -8.12 -2.49 45.56
CA LYS A 25 -7.10 -3.18 44.76
C LYS A 25 -7.75 -3.96 43.64
N VAL A 26 -7.18 -3.85 42.45
CA VAL A 26 -7.57 -4.67 41.28
C VAL A 26 -6.96 -6.06 41.43
N ARG A 27 -7.80 -7.09 41.30
CA ARG A 27 -7.40 -8.50 41.33
C ARG A 27 -7.15 -9.05 39.93
N SER A 28 -8.03 -8.72 38.99
CA SER A 28 -7.93 -9.15 37.60
C SER A 28 -8.70 -8.22 36.68
N VAL A 29 -8.36 -8.28 35.39
CA VAL A 29 -9.08 -7.60 34.31
C VAL A 29 -9.45 -8.62 33.24
N ASP A 30 -10.73 -8.76 32.93
CA ASP A 30 -11.22 -9.49 31.75
C ASP A 30 -11.49 -8.50 30.62
N MET A 31 -10.71 -8.62 29.54
CA MET A 31 -10.82 -7.75 28.37
C MET A 31 -11.91 -8.17 27.38
N TYR A 32 -12.76 -9.16 27.71
CA TYR A 32 -13.84 -9.63 26.82
C TYR A 32 -13.37 -9.86 25.38
N VAL A 33 -12.20 -10.49 25.22
CA VAL A 33 -11.45 -10.49 23.94
C VAL A 33 -12.32 -10.94 22.77
N THR A 34 -13.10 -12.02 22.92
CA THR A 34 -14.00 -12.51 21.86
C THR A 34 -15.07 -11.48 21.49
N TYR A 35 -15.77 -10.93 22.48
CA TYR A 35 -16.84 -9.96 22.27
C TYR A 35 -16.33 -8.66 21.63
N ASN A 36 -15.22 -8.11 22.15
CA ASN A 36 -14.61 -6.94 21.54
C ASN A 36 -14.10 -7.24 20.13
N ALA A 37 -13.51 -8.41 19.89
CA ALA A 37 -13.03 -8.77 18.57
C ALA A 37 -14.15 -8.91 17.51
N GLU A 38 -15.34 -9.36 17.92
CA GLU A 38 -16.52 -9.38 17.05
C GLU A 38 -16.97 -7.97 16.70
N ASN A 39 -17.14 -7.09 17.70
CA ASN A 39 -17.60 -5.72 17.49
C ASN A 39 -16.59 -4.84 16.74
N HIS A 40 -15.29 -5.10 16.89
CA HIS A 40 -14.22 -4.37 16.19
C HIS A 40 -13.84 -5.00 14.84
N PHE A 41 -14.50 -6.07 14.39
CA PHE A 41 -14.17 -6.77 13.14
C PHE A 41 -12.70 -7.23 13.10
N THR A 42 -12.23 -7.81 14.21
CA THR A 42 -10.86 -8.32 14.42
C THR A 42 -10.84 -9.78 14.87
N ARG A 43 -12.01 -10.43 14.98
CA ARG A 43 -12.16 -11.87 15.27
C ARG A 43 -11.36 -12.77 14.32
N GLY A 44 -11.03 -12.30 13.13
CA GLY A 44 -10.18 -13.01 12.17
C GLY A 44 -8.82 -13.39 12.75
N PHE A 45 -8.14 -12.47 13.44
CA PHE A 45 -6.74 -12.60 13.87
C PHE A 45 -6.51 -13.78 14.81
N ALA A 46 -5.45 -14.54 14.54
CA ALA A 46 -5.00 -15.64 15.40
C ALA A 46 -4.77 -15.21 16.86
N ARG A 47 -4.31 -13.97 17.11
CA ARG A 47 -4.12 -13.43 18.47
C ARG A 47 -5.40 -13.34 19.30
N THR A 48 -6.57 -13.29 18.68
CA THR A 48 -7.87 -13.31 19.39
C THR A 48 -8.40 -14.73 19.65
N LYS A 49 -7.65 -15.75 19.20
CA LYS A 49 -8.01 -17.17 19.23
C LYS A 49 -6.92 -18.04 19.87
N SER A 50 -5.78 -17.47 20.24
CA SER A 50 -4.67 -18.20 20.85
C SER A 50 -5.05 -18.72 22.24
N GLN A 51 -4.22 -19.63 22.77
CA GLN A 51 -4.36 -20.16 24.13
C GLN A 51 -4.45 -19.05 25.18
N ASN A 52 -3.65 -17.99 25.01
CA ASN A 52 -3.75 -16.73 25.74
C ASN A 52 -4.19 -15.67 24.72
N PRO A 53 -5.49 -15.36 24.62
CA PRO A 53 -6.01 -14.44 23.61
C PRO A 53 -5.73 -12.99 24.04
N ALA A 54 -5.24 -12.18 23.10
CA ALA A 54 -4.97 -10.76 23.31
C ALA A 54 -6.02 -9.88 22.61
N PRO A 55 -6.40 -8.73 23.18
CA PRO A 55 -7.32 -7.79 22.54
C PRO A 55 -6.73 -7.22 21.24
N VAL A 56 -7.47 -7.37 20.13
CA VAL A 56 -7.18 -6.65 18.88
C VAL A 56 -8.35 -5.72 18.61
N LEU A 57 -8.08 -4.42 18.64
CA LEU A 57 -9.05 -3.34 18.66
C LEU A 57 -8.80 -2.40 17.48
N ARG A 58 -9.75 -1.50 17.23
CA ARG A 58 -9.64 -0.42 16.24
C ARG A 58 -9.86 0.91 16.93
N ARG A 59 -9.03 1.90 16.59
CA ARG A 59 -9.10 3.25 17.16
C ARG A 59 -10.44 3.94 16.89
N GLY A 60 -10.83 4.89 17.73
CA GLY A 60 -12.08 5.64 17.56
C GLY A 60 -13.35 4.81 17.76
N GLN A 61 -13.25 3.64 18.40
CA GLN A 61 -14.39 2.78 18.74
C GLN A 61 -14.22 2.28 20.17
N SER A 62 -15.32 2.22 20.92
CA SER A 62 -15.27 1.77 22.31
C SER A 62 -15.13 0.26 22.43
N PHE A 63 -14.41 -0.17 23.46
CA PHE A 63 -14.28 -1.56 23.88
C PHE A 63 -14.65 -1.68 25.36
N THR A 64 -15.03 -2.88 25.77
CA THR A 64 -15.52 -3.15 27.13
C THR A 64 -14.57 -4.08 27.88
N MET A 65 -14.37 -3.83 29.18
CA MET A 65 -13.64 -4.74 30.07
C MET A 65 -14.34 -4.84 31.43
N VAL A 66 -14.08 -5.92 32.15
CA VAL A 66 -14.45 -6.04 33.57
C VAL A 66 -13.22 -5.97 34.45
N ILE A 67 -13.24 -5.05 35.40
CA ILE A 67 -12.23 -4.93 36.45
C ILE A 67 -12.80 -5.59 37.71
N ASN A 68 -12.13 -6.65 38.19
CA ASN A 68 -12.48 -7.32 39.44
C ASN A 68 -11.62 -6.76 40.58
N LEU A 69 -12.26 -6.42 41.68
CA LEU A 69 -11.69 -5.71 42.83
C LEU A 69 -11.65 -6.60 44.07
N ASN A 70 -10.88 -6.19 45.08
CA ASN A 70 -10.85 -6.87 46.37
C ASN A 70 -12.02 -6.54 47.30
N ARG A 71 -12.68 -5.39 47.08
CA ARG A 71 -13.88 -4.93 47.79
C ARG A 71 -14.79 -4.14 46.83
N PRO A 72 -16.06 -3.91 47.17
CA PRO A 72 -16.94 -3.07 46.38
C PRO A 72 -16.37 -1.67 46.15
N PHE A 73 -16.59 -1.14 44.95
CA PHE A 73 -16.17 0.20 44.55
C PHE A 73 -17.13 1.25 45.13
N ASN A 74 -16.59 2.26 45.81
CA ASN A 74 -17.35 3.39 46.32
C ASN A 74 -16.98 4.65 45.52
N PRO A 75 -17.87 5.17 44.65
CA PRO A 75 -17.57 6.30 43.79
C PRO A 75 -17.25 7.60 44.56
N SER A 76 -17.72 7.73 45.81
CA SER A 76 -17.48 8.89 46.66
C SER A 76 -16.09 8.91 47.29
N SER A 77 -15.48 7.75 47.54
CA SER A 77 -14.16 7.63 48.19
C SER A 77 -13.08 7.13 47.25
N ASP A 78 -13.42 6.37 46.20
CA ASP A 78 -12.47 5.67 45.35
C ASP A 78 -12.33 6.39 44.01
N ALA A 79 -11.11 6.38 43.46
CA ALA A 79 -10.82 6.82 42.12
C ALA A 79 -10.03 5.73 41.37
N LEU A 80 -10.36 5.55 40.10
CA LEU A 80 -9.64 4.70 39.17
C LEU A 80 -9.15 5.54 37.99
N SER A 81 -7.96 5.23 37.50
CA SER A 81 -7.44 5.72 36.23
C SER A 81 -6.75 4.60 35.48
N LEU A 82 -6.86 4.63 34.16
CA LEU A 82 -6.16 3.72 33.27
C LEU A 82 -4.93 4.43 32.73
N PHE A 83 -3.79 3.75 32.74
CA PHE A 83 -2.56 4.25 32.16
C PHE A 83 -2.20 3.39 30.96
N PHE A 84 -2.26 3.98 29.77
CA PHE A 84 -1.88 3.34 28.52
C PHE A 84 -0.49 3.82 28.10
N ARG A 85 0.35 2.90 27.62
CA ARG A 85 1.66 3.22 27.03
C ARG A 85 1.94 2.35 25.81
N LEU A 86 2.60 2.90 24.80
CA LEU A 86 3.09 2.10 23.69
C LEU A 86 4.24 1.17 24.13
N GLU A 87 4.38 0.06 23.40
CA GLU A 87 5.52 -0.85 23.53
C GLU A 87 6.85 -0.10 23.40
N GLY A 88 7.78 -0.39 24.32
CA GLY A 88 9.10 0.26 24.39
C GLY A 88 9.13 1.63 25.07
N VAL A 89 7.97 2.19 25.47
CA VAL A 89 7.91 3.45 26.24
C VAL A 89 7.91 3.15 27.73
N ASP A 90 8.79 3.82 28.47
CA ASP A 90 8.88 3.72 29.93
C ASP A 90 7.74 4.51 30.60
N ARG A 91 7.07 3.89 31.58
CA ARG A 91 6.06 4.52 32.44
C ARG A 91 6.60 5.76 33.15
N ALA A 92 7.89 5.80 33.48
CA ALA A 92 8.53 6.95 34.10
C ALA A 92 8.62 8.18 33.19
N THR A 93 8.33 8.05 31.89
CA THR A 93 8.34 9.16 30.92
C THR A 93 7.01 9.92 31.01
N PRO A 94 6.94 11.07 31.71
CA PRO A 94 5.67 11.70 32.05
C PRO A 94 5.08 12.53 30.89
N TYR A 95 5.90 12.84 29.88
CA TYR A 95 5.53 13.64 28.73
C TYR A 95 6.04 12.97 27.47
N SER A 96 5.15 12.26 26.80
CA SER A 96 5.47 11.66 25.52
C SER A 96 4.41 12.05 24.52
N LYS A 97 4.84 12.50 23.33
CA LYS A 97 4.00 13.03 22.26
C LYS A 97 3.00 11.96 21.81
N GLU A 98 1.87 11.83 22.52
CA GLU A 98 0.77 10.89 22.27
C GLU A 98 1.09 9.39 22.47
N THR A 99 2.27 9.03 23.00
CA THR A 99 2.66 7.62 23.21
C THR A 99 2.32 7.06 24.59
N VAL A 100 1.76 7.90 25.46
CA VAL A 100 1.25 7.56 26.79
C VAL A 100 -0.08 8.29 26.96
N SER A 101 -1.04 7.68 27.66
CA SER A 101 -2.30 8.31 28.04
C SER A 101 -2.69 7.92 29.45
N LEU A 102 -2.99 8.91 30.29
CA LEU A 102 -3.61 8.73 31.60
C LEU A 102 -5.09 9.08 31.48
N VAL A 103 -5.95 8.11 31.76
CA VAL A 103 -7.39 8.18 31.49
C VAL A 103 -8.14 8.01 32.80
N PRO A 104 -8.61 9.10 33.43
CA PRO A 104 -9.51 9.01 34.57
C PRO A 104 -10.76 8.22 34.19
N VAL A 105 -11.19 7.30 35.05
CA VAL A 105 -12.43 6.55 34.83
C VAL A 105 -13.58 7.36 35.43
N ASP A 106 -14.51 7.78 34.58
CA ASP A 106 -15.75 8.44 35.02
C ASP A 106 -16.63 7.45 35.77
N SER A 107 -16.82 7.71 37.07
CA SER A 107 -17.65 6.90 37.96
C SER A 107 -19.14 7.30 37.93
N THR A 108 -19.49 8.42 37.30
CA THR A 108 -20.88 8.85 37.16
C THR A 108 -21.58 8.16 35.99
N GLY A 109 -20.81 7.75 34.97
CA GLY A 109 -21.32 7.08 33.78
C GLY A 109 -22.22 7.96 32.91
N ALA A 110 -22.29 9.26 33.21
CA ALA A 110 -23.26 10.19 32.63
C ALA A 110 -22.85 10.67 31.23
N GLU A 111 -21.55 10.73 30.94
CA GLU A 111 -21.05 11.20 29.66
C GLU A 111 -20.87 10.06 28.64
N ALA A 112 -21.23 10.36 27.39
CA ALA A 112 -20.88 9.52 26.26
C ALA A 112 -19.38 9.61 25.99
N LEU A 113 -18.75 8.49 25.66
CA LEU A 113 -17.33 8.51 25.28
C LEU A 113 -17.17 9.25 23.95
N THR A 114 -16.15 10.11 23.87
CA THR A 114 -15.88 10.90 22.67
C THR A 114 -14.72 10.31 21.87
N ALA A 115 -14.82 10.34 20.55
CA ALA A 115 -13.79 9.81 19.65
C ALA A 115 -12.53 10.70 19.55
N GLY A 116 -12.54 11.90 20.15
CA GLY A 116 -11.44 12.87 20.07
C GLY A 116 -10.33 12.68 21.11
N ALA A 117 -10.59 11.97 22.20
CA ALA A 117 -9.64 11.75 23.28
C ALA A 117 -9.82 10.36 23.91
N TRP A 118 -8.78 9.89 24.59
CA TRP A 118 -8.93 8.71 25.43
C TRP A 118 -9.94 8.99 26.54
N SER A 119 -10.93 8.11 26.68
CA SER A 119 -12.00 8.25 27.68
C SER A 119 -12.41 6.88 28.22
N ALA A 120 -12.82 6.85 29.49
CA ALA A 120 -13.27 5.64 30.16
C ALA A 120 -14.42 5.95 31.13
N ALA A 121 -15.42 5.09 31.20
CA ALA A 121 -16.57 5.24 32.09
C ALA A 121 -17.04 3.90 32.67
N ILE A 122 -17.46 3.93 33.94
CA ILE A 122 -18.13 2.79 34.57
C ILE A 122 -19.56 2.74 34.03
N ARG A 123 -19.92 1.64 33.37
CA ARG A 123 -21.27 1.41 32.84
C ARG A 123 -22.13 0.58 33.77
N LYS A 124 -21.51 -0.29 34.57
CA LYS A 124 -22.20 -1.13 35.54
C LYS A 124 -21.29 -1.49 36.70
N THR A 125 -21.85 -1.57 37.89
CA THR A 125 -21.19 -2.06 39.10
C THR A 125 -22.01 -3.23 39.65
N GLU A 126 -21.35 -4.34 39.90
CA GLU A 126 -21.93 -5.51 40.57
C GLU A 126 -20.96 -5.98 41.65
N GLU A 127 -21.33 -5.82 42.92
CA GLU A 127 -20.49 -6.17 44.07
C GLU A 127 -19.04 -5.67 43.96
N LYS A 128 -18.09 -6.56 43.63
CA LYS A 128 -16.66 -6.30 43.50
C LYS A 128 -16.20 -6.18 42.05
N SER A 129 -17.11 -6.08 41.09
CA SER A 129 -16.82 -6.07 39.66
C SER A 129 -17.37 -4.81 38.98
N LEU A 130 -16.53 -4.21 38.13
CA LEU A 130 -16.86 -3.01 37.36
C LEU A 130 -16.85 -3.33 35.87
N LEU A 131 -17.98 -3.11 35.20
CA LEU A 131 -18.03 -3.06 33.74
C LEU A 131 -17.59 -1.67 33.30
N VAL A 132 -16.42 -1.58 32.68
CA VAL A 132 -15.82 -0.33 32.21
C VAL A 132 -15.82 -0.33 30.69
N GLU A 133 -16.33 0.75 30.12
CA GLU A 133 -16.22 1.05 28.69
C GLU A 133 -15.08 2.04 28.48
N VAL A 134 -14.23 1.81 27.47
CA VAL A 134 -13.06 2.64 27.14
C VAL A 134 -13.06 2.94 25.65
N MET A 135 -12.66 4.14 25.26
CA MET A 135 -12.49 4.53 23.86
C MET A 135 -11.13 5.19 23.66
N ALA A 136 -10.36 4.69 22.68
CA ALA A 136 -9.16 5.34 22.18
C ALA A 136 -9.53 6.38 21.11
N PRO A 137 -8.79 7.50 20.99
CA PRO A 137 -9.10 8.53 20.01
C PRO A 137 -8.93 8.03 18.58
N VAL A 138 -9.61 8.65 17.61
CA VAL A 138 -9.46 8.33 16.17
C VAL A 138 -8.06 8.61 15.63
N THR A 139 -7.26 9.41 16.34
CA THR A 139 -5.85 9.69 16.05
C THR A 139 -4.89 8.77 16.81
N CYS A 140 -5.38 7.77 17.56
CA CYS A 140 -4.54 6.86 18.32
C CYS A 140 -3.49 6.20 17.41
N ILE A 141 -2.25 6.13 17.91
CA ILE A 141 -1.12 5.47 17.23
C ILE A 141 -1.43 3.98 17.08
N VAL A 142 -1.29 3.48 15.86
CA VAL A 142 -1.42 2.04 15.57
C VAL A 142 -0.21 1.29 16.11
N GLY A 143 -0.45 0.29 16.95
CA GLY A 143 0.62 -0.38 17.67
C GLY A 143 0.16 -1.31 18.80
N SER A 144 1.15 -1.88 19.47
CA SER A 144 0.99 -2.64 20.72
C SER A 144 0.99 -1.68 21.90
N TRP A 145 -0.11 -1.64 22.65
CA TRP A 145 -0.27 -0.83 23.85
C TRP A 145 -0.29 -1.71 25.11
N TYR A 146 0.19 -1.20 26.22
CA TYR A 146 0.11 -1.82 27.54
C TYR A 146 -0.74 -0.97 28.47
N MET A 147 -1.47 -1.62 29.37
CA MET A 147 -2.40 -0.97 30.29
C MET A 147 -2.05 -1.30 31.73
N ASP A 148 -1.98 -0.26 32.55
CA ASP A 148 -2.03 -0.36 34.00
C ASP A 148 -3.35 0.24 34.52
N VAL A 149 -3.88 -0.32 35.60
CA VAL A 149 -5.03 0.23 36.34
C VAL A 149 -4.53 0.75 37.67
N ASP A 150 -4.62 2.06 37.84
CA ASP A 150 -4.24 2.76 39.06
C ASP A 150 -5.49 3.06 39.89
N SER A 151 -5.41 2.78 41.19
CA SER A 151 -6.46 3.07 42.16
C SER A 151 -5.93 3.88 43.32
N LYS A 152 -6.77 4.79 43.83
CA LYS A 152 -6.44 5.63 44.99
C LYS A 152 -7.69 6.02 45.76
N LEU A 153 -7.50 6.45 47.00
CA LEU A 153 -8.55 7.11 47.79
C LEU A 153 -8.58 8.61 47.43
N ARG A 154 -9.77 9.16 47.23
CA ARG A 154 -10.00 10.59 46.92
C ARG A 154 -9.67 11.48 48.11
N SER A 155 -9.88 10.99 49.33
CA SER A 155 -9.73 11.74 50.59
C SER A 155 -8.29 11.82 51.11
N ALA A 156 -7.36 11.03 50.58
CA ALA A 156 -6.00 10.93 51.08
C ALA A 156 -5.01 11.46 50.02
N MET A 157 -4.58 12.72 50.18
CA MET A 157 -3.58 13.36 49.30
C MET A 157 -2.27 12.55 49.20
N ASP A 158 -1.89 11.85 50.27
CA ASP A 158 -0.62 11.09 50.39
C ASP A 158 -0.82 9.56 50.42
N SER A 159 -1.99 9.02 50.05
CA SER A 159 -2.15 7.55 50.03
C SER A 159 -1.24 6.93 48.97
N SER A 160 -0.45 5.92 49.33
CA SER A 160 0.17 5.02 48.38
C SER A 160 -0.94 4.29 47.61
N GLY A 161 -1.22 4.75 46.40
CA GLY A 161 -2.18 4.09 45.50
C GLY A 161 -1.79 2.64 45.21
N SER A 162 -2.66 1.90 44.53
CA SER A 162 -2.36 0.55 44.05
C SER A 162 -2.35 0.55 42.54
N THR A 163 -1.39 -0.18 41.95
CA THR A 163 -1.29 -0.36 40.50
C THR A 163 -1.43 -1.84 40.17
N TYR A 164 -2.24 -2.15 39.18
CA TYR A 164 -2.35 -3.47 38.57
C TYR A 164 -1.93 -3.38 37.10
N THR A 165 -0.95 -4.19 36.69
CA THR A 165 -0.51 -4.27 35.29
C THR A 165 -1.26 -5.39 34.59
N TYR A 166 -1.98 -5.06 33.51
CA TYR A 166 -2.57 -6.08 32.65
C TYR A 166 -1.46 -6.81 31.86
N PRO A 167 -1.42 -8.15 31.87
CA PRO A 167 -0.26 -8.91 31.39
C PRO A 167 -0.08 -8.89 29.87
N ASP A 168 -1.15 -8.74 29.10
CA ASP A 168 -1.13 -8.87 27.65
C ASP A 168 -1.16 -7.49 26.95
N PRO A 169 -0.55 -7.37 25.74
CA PRO A 169 -0.68 -6.16 24.96
C PRO A 169 -2.09 -6.01 24.36
N LEU A 170 -2.53 -4.77 24.23
CA LEU A 170 -3.71 -4.34 23.48
C LEU A 170 -3.25 -3.87 22.10
N TYR A 171 -3.62 -4.58 21.05
CA TYR A 171 -3.31 -4.16 19.68
C TYR A 171 -4.36 -3.15 19.23
N ILE A 172 -3.96 -1.94 18.83
CA ILE A 172 -4.87 -0.92 18.30
C ILE A 172 -4.54 -0.67 16.83
N LEU A 173 -5.54 -0.84 15.97
CA LEU A 173 -5.43 -0.76 14.50
C LEU A 173 -6.19 0.44 13.94
N PHE A 174 -5.96 0.75 12.66
CA PHE A 174 -6.78 1.69 11.90
C PHE A 174 -8.24 1.20 11.81
N ASN A 175 -9.18 2.14 11.67
CA ASN A 175 -10.61 1.86 11.71
C ASN A 175 -11.40 2.24 10.44
N PRO A 176 -11.49 1.34 9.45
CA PRO A 176 -12.31 1.55 8.25
C PRO A 176 -13.81 1.70 8.50
N TRP A 177 -14.30 1.37 9.69
CA TRP A 177 -15.72 1.45 10.07
C TRP A 177 -16.08 2.77 10.75
N SER A 178 -15.10 3.53 11.24
CA SER A 178 -15.35 4.82 11.89
C SER A 178 -15.32 5.95 10.88
N LYS A 179 -16.40 6.75 10.78
CA LYS A 179 -16.51 7.90 9.87
C LYS A 179 -15.46 8.99 10.11
N ASP A 180 -14.98 9.05 11.34
CA ASP A 180 -14.01 10.03 11.81
C ASP A 180 -12.56 9.58 11.55
N ASP A 181 -12.34 8.31 11.18
CA ASP A 181 -11.02 7.82 10.80
C ASP A 181 -10.71 8.20 9.34
N THR A 182 -9.49 8.66 9.12
CA THR A 182 -8.89 8.90 7.80
C THR A 182 -8.96 7.72 6.83
N VAL A 183 -9.07 6.47 7.31
CA VAL A 183 -9.21 5.28 6.44
C VAL A 183 -10.67 4.81 6.28
N TYR A 184 -11.65 5.61 6.71
CA TYR A 184 -13.07 5.27 6.61
C TYR A 184 -13.46 4.89 5.18
N MET A 185 -14.08 3.72 5.03
CA MET A 185 -14.66 3.27 3.77
C MET A 185 -16.14 3.04 3.97
N GLU A 186 -16.99 3.86 3.35
CA GLU A 186 -18.44 3.82 3.54
C GLU A 186 -19.09 2.53 3.02
N ASN A 187 -18.60 2.00 1.89
CA ASN A 187 -19.16 0.80 1.27
C ASN A 187 -18.84 -0.46 2.11
N ALA A 188 -19.89 -1.14 2.58
CA ALA A 188 -19.76 -2.33 3.44
C ALA A 188 -19.15 -3.54 2.73
N GLU A 189 -19.49 -3.77 1.46
CA GLU A 189 -18.92 -4.86 0.65
C GLU A 189 -17.43 -4.60 0.38
N GLY A 190 -17.06 -3.34 0.15
CA GLY A 190 -15.69 -2.88 0.05
C GLY A 190 -14.90 -3.12 1.33
N ARG A 191 -15.46 -2.83 2.52
CA ARG A 191 -14.81 -3.17 3.79
C ARG A 191 -14.58 -4.68 3.92
N PHE A 192 -15.54 -5.50 3.49
CA PHE A 192 -15.35 -6.95 3.46
C PHE A 192 -14.21 -7.36 2.51
N GLU A 193 -14.25 -6.91 1.25
CA GLU A 193 -13.26 -7.29 0.23
C GLU A 193 -11.86 -6.75 0.51
N TYR A 194 -11.74 -5.49 0.92
CA TYR A 194 -10.48 -4.77 0.98
C TYR A 194 -9.85 -4.76 2.36
N VAL A 195 -10.54 -5.25 3.40
CA VAL A 195 -10.00 -5.41 4.75
C VAL A 195 -10.07 -6.86 5.21
N LEU A 196 -11.25 -7.49 5.15
CA LEU A 196 -11.49 -8.80 5.79
C LEU A 196 -11.16 -10.01 4.89
N ALA A 197 -11.23 -9.87 3.57
CA ALA A 197 -10.95 -10.99 2.67
C ALA A 197 -9.46 -11.37 2.76
N HIS A 198 -9.18 -12.59 3.23
CA HIS A 198 -7.82 -13.07 3.43
C HIS A 198 -7.21 -13.79 2.21
N THR A 199 -7.97 -13.88 1.12
CA THR A 199 -7.61 -14.47 -0.16
C THR A 199 -8.10 -13.56 -1.28
N GLY A 200 -7.43 -13.59 -2.42
CA GLY A 200 -7.77 -12.77 -3.57
C GLY A 200 -7.18 -13.30 -4.87
N ILE A 201 -7.25 -12.49 -5.92
CA ILE A 201 -6.69 -12.75 -7.24
C ILE A 201 -5.70 -11.63 -7.55
N ILE A 202 -4.52 -12.02 -8.02
CA ILE A 202 -3.59 -11.10 -8.69
C ILE A 202 -3.59 -11.46 -10.17
N TRP A 203 -3.86 -10.49 -11.03
CA TRP A 203 -3.86 -10.68 -12.48
C TRP A 203 -2.41 -10.68 -12.99
N ARG A 204 -2.03 -11.67 -13.79
CA ARG A 204 -0.70 -11.79 -14.43
C ARG A 204 -0.87 -12.03 -15.93
N GLY A 205 0.23 -12.31 -16.63
CA GLY A 205 0.21 -12.68 -18.05
C GLY A 205 0.55 -11.52 -18.97
N SER A 206 -0.28 -11.25 -19.95
CA SER A 206 -0.12 -10.14 -20.90
C SER A 206 -1.49 -9.54 -21.22
N TYR A 207 -1.52 -8.35 -21.84
CA TYR A 207 -2.77 -7.67 -22.18
C TYR A 207 -3.71 -8.54 -23.06
N ASN A 208 -3.16 -9.43 -23.89
CA ASN A 208 -3.90 -10.38 -24.73
C ASN A 208 -4.11 -11.77 -24.09
N SER A 209 -3.56 -12.03 -22.91
CA SER A 209 -3.70 -13.30 -22.19
C SER A 209 -3.67 -13.05 -20.68
N LEU A 210 -4.77 -12.49 -20.17
CA LEU A 210 -4.97 -12.17 -18.76
C LEU A 210 -5.10 -13.47 -17.96
N ARG A 211 -4.25 -13.68 -16.94
CA ARG A 211 -4.25 -14.90 -16.12
C ARG A 211 -4.60 -14.59 -14.66
N PRO A 212 -5.74 -15.07 -14.14
CA PRO A 212 -6.04 -14.95 -12.72
C PRO A 212 -5.08 -15.84 -11.93
N SER A 213 -4.45 -15.29 -10.89
CA SER A 213 -3.55 -16.02 -10.01
C SER A 213 -4.03 -15.89 -8.57
N PRO A 214 -4.66 -16.93 -8.00
CA PRO A 214 -5.09 -16.92 -6.61
C PRO A 214 -3.93 -16.64 -5.67
N TRP A 215 -4.19 -15.84 -4.64
CA TRP A 215 -3.20 -15.46 -3.63
C TRP A 215 -3.82 -15.46 -2.25
N LYS A 216 -3.18 -16.14 -1.28
CA LYS A 216 -3.58 -16.09 0.12
C LYS A 216 -2.83 -14.96 0.84
N TYR A 217 -3.47 -13.80 0.99
CA TYR A 217 -2.91 -12.71 1.79
C TYR A 217 -2.62 -13.17 3.22
N GLY A 218 -3.55 -13.91 3.85
CA GLY A 218 -3.31 -14.57 5.14
C GLY A 218 -2.94 -13.61 6.28
N HIS A 219 -3.47 -12.38 6.26
CA HIS A 219 -3.14 -11.34 7.26
C HIS A 219 -3.69 -11.64 8.68
N PHE A 220 -4.55 -12.66 8.81
CA PHE A 220 -5.05 -13.16 10.09
C PHE A 220 -4.27 -14.35 10.66
N GLU A 221 -3.31 -14.89 9.91
CA GLU A 221 -2.52 -16.05 10.32
C GLU A 221 -1.59 -15.71 11.50
N GLU A 222 -1.11 -16.74 12.19
CA GLU A 222 -0.24 -16.60 13.35
C GLU A 222 1.02 -15.78 13.03
N ASN A 223 1.42 -14.91 13.96
CA ASN A 223 2.61 -14.04 13.88
C ASN A 223 2.60 -13.02 12.73
N VAL A 224 1.56 -12.96 11.89
CA VAL A 224 1.50 -11.99 10.78
C VAL A 224 1.23 -10.59 11.31
N LEU A 225 0.28 -10.40 12.24
CA LEU A 225 0.02 -9.10 12.84
C LEU A 225 1.26 -8.57 13.59
N ASP A 226 1.88 -9.41 14.42
CA ASP A 226 3.11 -9.05 15.14
C ASP A 226 4.25 -8.69 14.18
N CYS A 227 4.35 -9.38 13.04
CA CYS A 227 5.28 -9.01 11.97
C CYS A 227 4.98 -7.64 11.39
N CYS A 228 3.72 -7.33 11.09
CA CYS A 228 3.33 -6.04 10.55
C CYS A 228 3.65 -4.89 11.52
N LEU A 229 3.43 -5.07 12.82
CA LEU A 229 3.77 -4.07 13.82
C LEU A 229 5.28 -3.93 14.01
N HIS A 230 6.03 -5.02 13.95
CA HIS A 230 7.49 -4.97 13.92
C HIS A 230 8.03 -4.19 12.71
N LEU A 231 7.42 -4.34 11.54
CA LEU A 231 7.78 -3.55 10.35
C LEU A 231 7.58 -2.05 10.56
N LEU A 232 6.53 -1.64 11.27
CA LEU A 232 6.31 -0.23 11.59
C LEU A 232 7.31 0.33 12.61
N ARG A 233 7.72 -0.48 13.57
CA ARG A 233 8.46 0.00 14.76
C ARG A 233 9.96 -0.23 14.71
N ASN A 234 10.41 -1.25 13.98
CA ASN A 234 11.79 -1.74 14.07
C ASN A 234 12.51 -1.88 12.73
N VAL A 235 11.80 -1.73 11.62
CA VAL A 235 12.39 -1.79 10.26
C VAL A 235 12.22 -0.42 9.61
N GLY A 236 13.29 0.10 9.02
CA GLY A 236 13.35 1.46 8.49
C GLY A 236 13.28 2.53 9.59
N LYS A 237 12.89 3.76 9.20
CA LYS A 237 12.94 4.95 10.05
C LYS A 237 11.61 5.69 10.11
N LEU A 238 10.53 5.01 10.53
CA LEU A 238 9.25 5.67 10.80
C LEU A 238 9.22 6.20 12.25
N PRO A 239 9.09 7.53 12.47
CA PRO A 239 8.82 8.05 13.79
C PRO A 239 7.57 7.43 14.39
N VAL A 240 7.59 7.21 15.70
CA VAL A 240 6.46 6.57 16.40
C VAL A 240 5.14 7.32 16.24
N GLN A 241 5.18 8.64 16.10
CA GLN A 241 3.97 9.46 16.04
C GLN A 241 3.34 9.36 14.66
N ASP A 242 4.17 9.14 13.65
CA ASP A 242 3.76 8.99 12.27
C ASP A 242 3.04 7.65 12.05
N CYS A 243 3.14 6.70 13.00
CA CYS A 243 2.35 5.46 12.99
C CYS A 243 0.84 5.71 13.20
N ALA A 244 0.42 6.92 13.61
CA ALA A 244 -0.99 7.33 13.62
C ALA A 244 -1.51 7.80 12.24
N ASN A 245 -0.62 8.12 11.29
CA ASN A 245 -1.00 8.73 10.02
C ASN A 245 -0.96 7.68 8.89
N PRO A 246 -2.09 7.33 8.25
CA PRO A 246 -2.11 6.31 7.21
C PRO A 246 -1.30 6.69 5.96
N VAL A 247 -1.13 7.99 5.66
CA VAL A 247 -0.31 8.47 4.54
C VAL A 247 1.15 8.10 4.74
N LEU A 248 1.68 8.39 5.94
CA LEU A 248 3.06 8.10 6.31
C LEU A 248 3.29 6.59 6.51
N VAL A 249 2.33 5.90 7.11
CA VAL A 249 2.36 4.43 7.24
C VAL A 249 2.36 3.76 5.87
N ALA A 250 1.50 4.16 4.93
CA ALA A 250 1.45 3.58 3.59
C ALA A 250 2.77 3.79 2.82
N ARG A 251 3.33 5.00 2.91
CA ARG A 251 4.66 5.29 2.35
C ARG A 251 5.74 4.41 2.96
N HIS A 252 5.76 4.28 4.30
CA HIS A 252 6.72 3.43 5.01
C HIS A 252 6.60 1.96 4.60
N ILE A 253 5.38 1.43 4.47
CA ILE A 253 5.14 0.06 4.01
C ILE A 253 5.75 -0.17 2.63
N SER A 254 5.62 0.79 1.70
CA SER A 254 6.23 0.68 0.36
C SER A 254 7.76 0.51 0.42
N ALA A 255 8.42 1.14 1.40
CA ALA A 255 9.86 0.99 1.63
C ALA A 255 10.22 -0.34 2.29
N VAL A 256 9.58 -0.68 3.42
CA VAL A 256 10.06 -1.80 4.26
C VAL A 256 9.63 -3.18 3.80
N VAL A 257 8.72 -3.27 2.82
CA VAL A 257 8.39 -4.55 2.19
C VAL A 257 9.52 -5.00 1.25
N ASN A 258 10.29 -4.08 0.67
CA ASN A 258 11.49 -4.43 -0.08
C ASN A 258 12.76 -4.34 0.77
N SER A 259 13.79 -5.09 0.37
CA SER A 259 15.03 -5.21 1.15
C SER A 259 16.17 -4.29 0.69
N SER A 260 15.93 -3.36 -0.22
CA SER A 260 17.00 -2.62 -0.91
C SER A 260 17.82 -1.75 0.04
N ASP A 261 17.16 -1.09 0.99
CA ASP A 261 17.80 -0.11 1.89
C ASP A 261 17.85 -0.62 3.34
N ASP A 262 16.70 -0.99 3.90
CA ASP A 262 16.52 -1.21 5.35
C ASP A 262 16.49 -2.70 5.76
N GLN A 263 17.00 -3.61 4.92
CA GLN A 263 16.87 -5.06 5.13
C GLN A 263 15.40 -5.50 5.36
N GLY A 264 14.47 -4.87 4.66
CA GLY A 264 13.04 -5.18 4.68
C GLY A 264 12.67 -6.58 4.18
N VAL A 265 11.37 -6.83 4.00
CA VAL A 265 10.82 -8.19 3.96
C VAL A 265 11.37 -9.04 2.81
N LEU A 266 11.36 -8.53 1.58
CA LEU A 266 11.59 -9.31 0.37
C LEU A 266 12.76 -8.81 -0.46
N MET A 267 13.60 -9.75 -0.90
CA MET A 267 14.66 -9.50 -1.87
C MET A 267 14.16 -9.76 -3.30
N GLY A 268 14.24 -8.74 -4.15
CA GLY A 268 13.87 -8.83 -5.56
C GLY A 268 14.85 -9.66 -6.39
N ASN A 269 14.36 -10.48 -7.32
CA ASN A 269 15.22 -11.17 -8.29
C ASN A 269 14.46 -11.47 -9.60
N TRP A 270 14.91 -10.84 -10.68
CA TRP A 270 14.37 -10.99 -12.04
C TRP A 270 15.26 -11.81 -12.98
N THR A 271 16.32 -12.43 -12.45
CA THR A 271 17.16 -13.36 -13.19
C THR A 271 16.47 -14.72 -13.34
N SER A 272 17.13 -15.66 -14.02
CA SER A 272 16.69 -17.06 -14.10
C SER A 272 17.31 -17.96 -13.03
N ASN A 273 18.13 -17.42 -12.12
CA ASN A 273 18.81 -18.18 -11.08
C ASN A 273 18.29 -17.76 -9.70
N PHE A 274 17.65 -18.70 -9.00
CA PHE A 274 17.07 -18.50 -7.67
C PHE A 274 17.80 -19.30 -6.58
N ALA A 275 19.08 -19.65 -6.80
CA ALA A 275 19.89 -20.35 -5.81
C ALA A 275 19.88 -19.63 -4.44
N GLY A 276 19.70 -20.40 -3.36
CA GLY A 276 19.64 -19.87 -2.00
C GLY A 276 18.31 -19.22 -1.61
N GLY A 277 17.27 -19.35 -2.43
CA GLY A 277 15.93 -18.85 -2.13
C GLY A 277 14.82 -19.64 -2.82
N VAL A 278 13.60 -19.13 -2.73
CA VAL A 278 12.41 -19.67 -3.38
C VAL A 278 12.18 -18.91 -4.70
N PRO A 279 11.96 -19.61 -5.83
CA PRO A 279 11.55 -18.96 -7.08
C PRO A 279 10.27 -18.14 -6.87
N PRO A 280 10.20 -16.88 -7.34
CA PRO A 280 9.05 -15.99 -7.10
C PRO A 280 7.69 -16.56 -7.53
N VAL A 281 7.68 -17.42 -8.55
CA VAL A 281 6.46 -18.08 -9.07
C VAL A 281 5.91 -19.18 -8.16
N SER A 282 6.70 -19.68 -7.22
CA SER A 282 6.31 -20.76 -6.29
C SER A 282 5.52 -20.25 -5.10
N TRP A 283 5.55 -18.94 -4.81
CA TRP A 283 4.76 -18.36 -3.74
C TRP A 283 3.27 -18.37 -4.09
N THR A 284 2.44 -18.76 -3.11
CA THR A 284 0.97 -18.79 -3.22
C THR A 284 0.28 -17.87 -2.20
N GLY A 285 1.05 -17.16 -1.38
CA GLY A 285 0.51 -16.29 -0.34
C GLY A 285 1.58 -15.52 0.43
N SER A 286 1.15 -14.53 1.19
CA SER A 286 2.03 -13.61 1.92
C SER A 286 2.45 -14.13 3.28
N HIS A 287 1.58 -14.89 3.95
CA HIS A 287 1.82 -15.36 5.33
C HIS A 287 3.12 -16.15 5.53
N PRO A 288 3.58 -17.06 4.63
CA PRO A 288 4.83 -17.80 4.87
C PRO A 288 6.05 -16.88 4.76
N ILE A 289 5.98 -15.88 3.86
CA ILE A 289 7.02 -14.87 3.68
C ILE A 289 7.13 -14.02 4.95
N LEU A 290 6.01 -13.49 5.42
CA LEU A 290 5.97 -12.64 6.63
C LEU A 290 6.38 -13.41 7.89
N GLN A 291 5.95 -14.66 8.03
CA GLN A 291 6.36 -15.53 9.13
C GLN A 291 7.85 -15.87 9.10
N GLN A 292 8.39 -16.18 7.92
CA GLN A 292 9.82 -16.42 7.75
C GLN A 292 10.64 -15.16 8.08
N PHE A 293 10.23 -14.00 7.59
CA PHE A 293 10.87 -12.73 7.90
C PHE A 293 10.84 -12.45 9.40
N PHE A 294 9.66 -12.59 10.05
CA PHE A 294 9.51 -12.35 11.48
C PHE A 294 10.38 -13.28 12.32
N LYS A 295 10.46 -14.56 11.94
CA LYS A 295 11.27 -15.56 12.65
C LYS A 295 12.77 -15.28 12.51
N THR A 296 13.23 -14.87 11.33
CA THR A 296 14.66 -14.78 11.01
C THR A 296 15.24 -13.37 11.10
N ARG A 297 14.38 -12.34 11.09
CA ARG A 297 14.73 -10.91 10.98
C ARG A 297 15.63 -10.60 9.79
N LYS A 298 15.49 -11.37 8.71
CA LYS A 298 16.32 -11.29 7.50
C LYS A 298 15.45 -11.29 6.25
N PRO A 299 15.85 -10.58 5.18
CA PRO A 299 15.12 -10.58 3.92
C PRO A 299 14.88 -11.98 3.36
N VAL A 300 13.65 -12.22 2.90
CA VAL A 300 13.20 -13.46 2.28
C VAL A 300 13.52 -13.42 0.79
N LYS A 301 14.14 -14.50 0.30
CA LYS A 301 14.54 -14.68 -1.09
C LYS A 301 13.54 -15.62 -1.78
N TYR A 302 12.91 -15.31 -2.91
CA TYR A 302 12.94 -14.05 -3.68
C TYR A 302 11.52 -13.60 -4.04
N GLY A 303 11.37 -12.33 -4.42
CA GLY A 303 10.13 -11.72 -4.91
C GLY A 303 10.26 -11.09 -6.29
N GLN A 304 9.11 -10.93 -6.95
CA GLN A 304 8.89 -10.06 -8.12
C GLN A 304 7.61 -9.25 -7.85
N CYS A 305 7.24 -8.30 -8.73
CA CYS A 305 6.19 -7.30 -8.45
C CYS A 305 4.91 -7.84 -7.82
N TRP A 306 4.33 -8.94 -8.33
CA TRP A 306 3.12 -9.54 -7.75
C TRP A 306 3.33 -10.12 -6.33
N VAL A 307 4.54 -10.58 -6.01
CA VAL A 307 4.89 -11.08 -4.66
C VAL A 307 4.99 -9.90 -3.71
N PHE A 308 5.64 -8.80 -4.12
CA PHE A 308 5.69 -7.56 -3.35
C PHE A 308 4.26 -7.05 -3.11
N ALA A 309 3.45 -6.91 -4.15
CA ALA A 309 2.07 -6.44 -4.04
C ALA A 309 1.19 -7.33 -3.15
N GLY A 310 1.37 -8.65 -3.22
CA GLY A 310 0.71 -9.61 -2.33
C GLY A 310 1.07 -9.38 -0.86
N VAL A 311 2.36 -9.22 -0.57
CA VAL A 311 2.85 -8.94 0.80
C VAL A 311 2.37 -7.58 1.30
N THR A 312 2.51 -6.52 0.50
CA THR A 312 2.02 -5.17 0.83
C THR A 312 0.54 -5.17 1.17
N THR A 313 -0.30 -5.85 0.37
CA THR A 313 -1.74 -5.97 0.66
C THR A 313 -1.99 -6.63 2.01
N ALA A 314 -1.26 -7.70 2.33
CA ALA A 314 -1.40 -8.38 3.61
C ALA A 314 -1.03 -7.46 4.79
N VAL A 315 0.06 -6.69 4.66
CA VAL A 315 0.49 -5.74 5.69
C VAL A 315 -0.53 -4.63 5.88
N CYS A 316 -0.99 -3.97 4.81
CA CYS A 316 -2.00 -2.93 4.89
C CYS A 316 -3.30 -3.43 5.54
N ARG A 317 -3.81 -4.59 5.10
CA ARG A 317 -5.04 -5.19 5.64
C ARG A 317 -4.90 -5.60 7.11
N ALA A 318 -3.74 -6.15 7.51
CA ALA A 318 -3.45 -6.48 8.91
C ALA A 318 -3.51 -5.24 9.81
N LEU A 319 -3.01 -4.09 9.33
CA LEU A 319 -3.02 -2.83 10.07
C LEU A 319 -4.37 -2.10 10.04
N GLY A 320 -5.31 -2.59 9.23
CA GLY A 320 -6.63 -1.98 9.07
C GLY A 320 -6.71 -0.89 8.01
N ILE A 321 -5.75 -0.80 7.08
CA ILE A 321 -5.83 0.08 5.91
C ILE A 321 -6.49 -0.72 4.77
N PRO A 322 -7.65 -0.32 4.24
CA PRO A 322 -8.27 -1.04 3.13
C PRO A 322 -7.35 -1.00 1.90
N ALA A 323 -7.09 -2.15 1.30
CA ALA A 323 -6.10 -2.27 0.23
C ALA A 323 -6.52 -3.28 -0.85
N ARG A 324 -6.16 -3.01 -2.12
CA ARG A 324 -6.31 -3.93 -3.25
C ARG A 324 -5.05 -3.99 -4.10
N THR A 325 -4.82 -5.13 -4.77
CA THR A 325 -3.76 -5.25 -5.78
C THR A 325 -4.27 -4.77 -7.13
N VAL A 326 -3.45 -4.05 -7.88
CA VAL A 326 -3.75 -3.58 -9.23
C VAL A 326 -2.67 -4.09 -10.18
N THR A 327 -3.10 -4.70 -11.28
CA THR A 327 -2.21 -5.10 -12.37
C THR A 327 -2.36 -4.13 -13.51
N ASN A 328 -1.26 -3.51 -13.93
CA ASN A 328 -1.17 -2.70 -15.13
C ASN A 328 -0.49 -3.50 -16.25
N TYR A 329 -1.12 -3.61 -17.41
CA TYR A 329 -0.52 -4.29 -18.56
C TYR A 329 0.17 -3.29 -19.47
N TYR A 330 1.29 -3.69 -20.08
CA TYR A 330 2.12 -2.78 -20.86
C TYR A 330 2.59 -1.58 -20.01
N SER A 331 3.08 -1.86 -18.80
CA SER A 331 3.47 -0.85 -17.81
C SER A 331 4.80 -0.24 -18.21
N ALA A 332 4.84 1.07 -18.33
CA ALA A 332 6.09 1.80 -18.52
C ALA A 332 6.91 1.82 -17.22
N HIS A 333 8.23 1.82 -17.36
CA HIS A 333 9.18 2.10 -16.30
C HIS A 333 10.09 3.22 -16.83
N ASP A 334 9.72 4.46 -16.49
CA ASP A 334 10.41 5.70 -16.89
C ASP A 334 11.48 6.06 -15.86
N THR A 335 12.73 5.75 -16.21
CA THR A 335 13.92 6.00 -15.39
C THR A 335 14.44 7.44 -15.54
N HIS A 336 13.95 8.16 -16.55
CA HIS A 336 14.36 9.52 -16.85
C HIS A 336 13.47 10.59 -16.19
N ALA A 337 12.38 10.19 -15.52
CA ALA A 337 11.35 11.08 -14.98
C ALA A 337 10.80 12.06 -16.04
N SER A 338 10.70 11.58 -17.27
CA SER A 338 10.31 12.35 -18.45
C SER A 338 8.79 12.39 -18.66
N ALA A 339 8.06 11.50 -17.99
CA ALA A 339 6.67 11.11 -18.27
C ALA A 339 6.47 10.52 -19.69
N THR A 340 7.56 10.08 -20.31
CA THR A 340 7.62 9.36 -21.58
C THR A 340 8.47 8.09 -21.43
N VAL A 341 8.40 7.17 -22.39
CA VAL A 341 9.34 6.03 -22.46
C VAL A 341 10.20 6.21 -23.69
N ASP A 342 11.49 6.43 -23.48
CA ASP A 342 12.40 6.84 -24.54
C ASP A 342 13.34 5.69 -24.96
N GLN A 343 13.29 5.32 -26.24
CA GLN A 343 14.15 4.29 -26.82
C GLN A 343 15.08 4.86 -27.90
N PHE A 344 16.37 4.83 -27.63
CA PHE A 344 17.44 5.36 -28.46
C PHE A 344 18.08 4.28 -29.34
N TYR A 345 18.22 4.59 -30.62
CA TYR A 345 18.85 3.74 -31.62
C TYR A 345 19.94 4.51 -32.37
N ASP A 346 21.05 3.83 -32.66
CA ASP A 346 22.12 4.38 -33.46
C ASP A 346 21.80 4.40 -34.97
N ASP A 347 22.75 4.85 -35.78
CA ASP A 347 22.64 4.92 -37.25
C ASP A 347 22.56 3.54 -37.93
N GLN A 348 22.88 2.46 -37.21
CA GLN A 348 22.72 1.08 -37.64
C GLN A 348 21.48 0.41 -37.03
N GLY A 349 20.62 1.17 -36.34
CA GLY A 349 19.40 0.63 -35.72
C GLY A 349 19.70 -0.30 -34.55
N LYS A 350 20.88 -0.22 -33.94
CA LYS A 350 21.19 -0.92 -32.70
C LYS A 350 20.78 -0.04 -31.51
N ALA A 351 20.15 -0.68 -30.53
CA ALA A 351 19.83 -0.06 -29.25
C ALA A 351 21.10 0.53 -28.61
N VAL A 352 21.02 1.79 -28.20
CA VAL A 352 22.11 2.45 -27.47
C VAL A 352 21.97 2.08 -26.00
N GLU A 353 22.55 0.94 -25.61
CA GLU A 353 22.38 0.33 -24.27
C GLU A 353 22.56 1.31 -23.11
N LYS A 354 23.53 2.23 -23.21
CA LYS A 354 23.80 3.24 -22.19
C LYS A 354 22.74 4.34 -22.03
N LEU A 355 21.84 4.51 -23.01
CA LEU A 355 20.74 5.48 -22.99
C LEU A 355 19.37 4.80 -22.80
N ASN A 356 19.27 3.50 -23.06
CA ASN A 356 18.02 2.74 -22.98
C ASN A 356 17.87 2.09 -21.61
N THR A 357 17.71 2.93 -20.59
CA THR A 357 17.38 2.49 -19.22
C THR A 357 15.88 2.33 -19.01
N ASP A 358 15.05 3.03 -19.77
CA ASP A 358 13.60 2.86 -19.75
C ASP A 358 13.18 1.48 -20.28
N SER A 359 12.11 0.93 -19.72
CA SER A 359 11.59 -0.39 -20.11
C SER A 359 10.06 -0.41 -20.13
N ILE A 360 9.51 -1.37 -20.88
CA ILE A 360 8.08 -1.66 -20.85
C ILE A 360 7.91 -3.10 -20.39
N TRP A 361 7.16 -3.26 -19.31
CA TRP A 361 6.84 -4.54 -18.70
C TRP A 361 5.54 -5.07 -19.29
N ASN A 362 5.50 -6.37 -19.60
CA ASN A 362 4.29 -7.04 -20.05
C ASN A 362 3.12 -6.79 -19.08
N PHE A 363 3.43 -6.84 -17.79
CA PHE A 363 2.58 -6.37 -16.71
C PHE A 363 3.44 -5.95 -15.52
N HIS A 364 2.90 -5.06 -14.72
CA HIS A 364 3.42 -4.69 -13.41
C HIS A 364 2.28 -4.72 -12.39
N VAL A 365 2.58 -4.97 -11.12
CA VAL A 365 1.58 -5.08 -10.06
C VAL A 365 1.99 -4.20 -8.89
N TRP A 366 1.09 -3.32 -8.49
CA TRP A 366 1.21 -2.46 -7.30
C TRP A 366 -0.03 -2.57 -6.42
N ASN A 367 -0.14 -1.69 -5.43
CA ASN A 367 -1.24 -1.64 -4.50
C ASN A 367 -1.96 -0.30 -4.57
N GLU A 368 -3.27 -0.35 -4.36
CA GLU A 368 -4.02 0.83 -3.94
C GLU A 368 -4.45 0.68 -2.49
N VAL A 369 -4.33 1.77 -1.74
CA VAL A 369 -4.79 1.88 -0.35
C VAL A 369 -5.82 3.00 -0.23
N TRP A 370 -6.86 2.79 0.57
CA TRP A 370 -7.95 3.75 0.72
C TRP A 370 -7.72 4.66 1.92
N MET A 371 -7.68 5.97 1.68
CA MET A 371 -7.59 6.98 2.73
C MET A 371 -7.97 8.38 2.23
N LYS A 372 -8.30 9.26 3.18
CA LYS A 372 -8.31 10.70 2.96
C LYS A 372 -6.89 11.25 2.82
N ARG A 373 -6.74 12.37 2.12
CA ARG A 373 -5.47 13.08 1.83
C ARG A 373 -5.53 14.53 2.30
N PRO A 374 -5.65 14.77 3.62
CA PRO A 374 -5.69 16.14 4.16
C PRO A 374 -4.44 16.96 3.80
N ASP A 375 -3.31 16.29 3.55
CA ASP A 375 -2.05 16.89 3.11
C ASP A 375 -2.11 17.49 1.69
N LEU A 376 -3.04 17.03 0.84
CA LEU A 376 -3.20 17.55 -0.52
C LEU A 376 -4.10 18.80 -0.62
N GLY A 377 -4.72 19.19 0.50
CA GLY A 377 -5.52 20.41 0.66
C GLY A 377 -6.88 20.40 -0.05
N LYS A 378 -7.27 19.27 -0.67
CA LYS A 378 -8.55 19.12 -1.36
C LYS A 378 -9.08 17.70 -1.22
N GLU A 379 -10.34 17.57 -0.81
CA GLU A 379 -11.05 16.29 -0.68
C GLU A 379 -11.19 15.55 -2.03
N GLU A 380 -11.05 16.26 -3.15
CA GLU A 380 -11.10 15.64 -4.47
C GLU A 380 -10.05 14.54 -4.63
N TYR A 381 -8.90 14.61 -3.95
CA TYR A 381 -7.83 13.60 -4.05
C TYR A 381 -7.95 12.43 -3.06
N ASP A 382 -9.00 12.41 -2.23
CA ASP A 382 -9.31 11.31 -1.32
C ASP A 382 -9.71 10.03 -2.07
N GLY A 383 -9.62 8.89 -1.40
CA GLY A 383 -9.99 7.57 -1.92
C GLY A 383 -8.77 6.71 -2.18
N TRP A 384 -8.70 6.06 -3.34
CA TRP A 384 -7.59 5.18 -3.70
C TRP A 384 -6.28 5.94 -3.94
N GLN A 385 -5.22 5.47 -3.28
CA GLN A 385 -3.86 5.97 -3.42
C GLN A 385 -2.93 4.83 -3.82
N VAL A 386 -2.13 5.03 -4.85
CA VAL A 386 -1.12 4.07 -5.32
C VAL A 386 0.05 4.03 -4.37
N ILE A 387 0.44 2.84 -3.91
CA ILE A 387 1.75 2.57 -3.32
C ILE A 387 2.37 1.37 -4.04
N ASP A 388 3.68 1.41 -4.24
CA ASP A 388 4.40 0.29 -4.86
C ASP A 388 5.64 -0.05 -4.06
N ALA A 389 5.70 -1.31 -3.61
CA ALA A 389 6.84 -1.84 -2.86
C ALA A 389 7.88 -2.50 -3.77
N THR A 390 7.67 -2.55 -5.08
CA THR A 390 8.67 -3.04 -6.02
C THR A 390 9.78 -2.01 -6.14
N PRO A 391 11.05 -2.36 -5.85
CA PRO A 391 12.15 -1.39 -5.89
C PRO A 391 12.50 -1.05 -7.35
N GLN A 392 11.85 -0.02 -7.88
CA GLN A 392 12.06 0.51 -9.23
C GLN A 392 12.87 1.82 -9.15
N GLU A 393 12.23 2.88 -8.65
CA GLU A 393 12.84 4.21 -8.51
C GLU A 393 13.00 4.62 -7.04
N MET A 394 13.99 5.47 -6.78
CA MET A 394 14.21 6.05 -5.45
C MET A 394 13.40 7.34 -5.28
N SER A 395 12.64 7.42 -4.19
CA SER A 395 11.93 8.63 -3.78
C SER A 395 12.50 9.14 -2.46
N GLY A 396 13.09 10.34 -2.48
CA GLY A 396 13.81 10.89 -1.31
C GLY A 396 15.05 10.08 -0.91
N GLY A 397 15.67 9.39 -1.87
CA GLY A 397 16.87 8.57 -1.65
C GLY A 397 16.62 7.17 -1.08
N ILE A 398 15.37 6.71 -1.06
CA ILE A 398 14.96 5.39 -0.57
C ILE A 398 14.05 4.74 -1.62
N PHE A 399 14.17 3.44 -1.86
CA PHE A 399 13.27 2.68 -2.74
C PHE A 399 11.86 2.59 -2.12
N SER A 400 11.05 3.59 -2.43
CA SER A 400 9.67 3.77 -1.96
C SER A 400 8.86 4.49 -3.03
N CYS A 401 7.57 4.18 -3.11
CA CYS A 401 6.68 4.80 -4.09
C CYS A 401 5.29 5.03 -3.49
N GLY A 402 4.80 6.27 -3.57
CA GLY A 402 3.49 6.68 -3.11
C GLY A 402 3.45 7.14 -1.64
N PRO A 403 2.25 7.41 -1.09
CA PRO A 403 0.93 7.28 -1.73
C PRO A 403 0.64 8.36 -2.79
N ALA A 404 0.39 7.95 -4.03
CA ALA A 404 -0.02 8.83 -5.14
C ALA A 404 -1.53 8.78 -5.34
N SER A 405 -2.24 9.91 -5.33
CA SER A 405 -3.70 9.90 -5.51
C SER A 405 -4.05 9.47 -6.94
N VAL A 406 -4.84 8.40 -7.10
CA VAL A 406 -5.29 7.91 -8.42
C VAL A 406 -6.01 9.02 -9.20
N LYS A 407 -6.75 9.88 -8.50
CA LYS A 407 -7.42 11.03 -9.11
C LYS A 407 -6.46 12.13 -9.54
N ALA A 408 -5.36 12.36 -8.80
CA ALA A 408 -4.29 13.27 -9.24
C ALA A 408 -3.58 12.75 -10.49
N ILE A 409 -3.34 11.42 -10.56
CA ILE A 409 -2.82 10.76 -11.76
C ILE A 409 -3.76 10.99 -12.95
N LYS A 410 -5.06 10.72 -12.78
CA LYS A 410 -6.05 10.96 -13.84
C LYS A 410 -6.15 12.42 -14.29
N ALA A 411 -5.94 13.36 -13.38
CA ALA A 411 -5.94 14.80 -13.69
C ALA A 411 -4.61 15.31 -14.29
N GLY A 412 -3.57 14.46 -14.33
CA GLY A 412 -2.21 14.87 -14.72
C GLY A 412 -1.62 15.93 -13.78
N ASP A 413 -1.93 15.87 -12.49
CA ASP A 413 -1.44 16.82 -11.46
C ASP A 413 -0.14 16.32 -10.83
N LEU A 414 0.93 16.29 -11.62
CA LEU A 414 2.18 15.61 -11.28
C LEU A 414 2.96 16.21 -10.08
N ALA A 415 2.73 17.49 -9.78
CA ALA A 415 3.39 18.17 -8.67
C ALA A 415 2.90 17.73 -7.28
N LYS A 416 1.79 16.96 -7.22
CA LYS A 416 1.25 16.48 -5.95
C LYS A 416 2.12 15.37 -5.37
N PRO A 417 2.40 15.39 -4.05
CA PRO A 417 3.07 14.27 -3.43
C PRO A 417 2.13 13.05 -3.35
N TYR A 418 2.62 11.83 -3.42
CA TYR A 418 4.00 11.43 -3.66
C TYR A 418 4.12 10.81 -5.05
N ASP A 419 5.28 10.93 -5.68
CA ASP A 419 5.69 10.12 -6.84
C ASP A 419 4.71 10.14 -8.03
N CYS A 420 3.89 11.19 -8.16
CA CYS A 420 2.84 11.26 -9.18
C CYS A 420 3.39 11.27 -10.60
N THR A 421 4.53 11.89 -10.86
CA THR A 421 5.21 11.83 -12.17
C THR A 421 5.52 10.40 -12.58
N PHE A 422 6.09 9.61 -11.67
CA PHE A 422 6.46 8.23 -11.93
C PHE A 422 5.23 7.37 -12.20
N VAL A 423 4.27 7.37 -11.28
CA VAL A 423 3.03 6.58 -11.43
C VAL A 423 2.23 7.00 -12.66
N PHE A 424 2.22 8.29 -13.01
CA PHE A 424 1.60 8.75 -14.25
C PHE A 424 2.28 8.18 -15.49
N ALA A 425 3.62 8.16 -15.51
CA ALA A 425 4.37 7.57 -16.61
C ALA A 425 4.02 6.09 -16.78
N GLU A 426 3.90 5.32 -15.69
CA GLU A 426 3.57 3.89 -15.74
C GLU A 426 2.28 3.57 -16.53
N VAL A 427 1.32 4.50 -16.55
CA VAL A 427 -0.02 4.32 -17.15
C VAL A 427 -0.31 5.19 -18.38
N ASN A 428 0.40 6.30 -18.57
CA ASN A 428 0.13 7.29 -19.64
C ASN A 428 1.34 7.62 -20.50
N ALA A 429 2.53 7.06 -20.24
CA ALA A 429 3.72 7.46 -21.00
C ALA A 429 3.57 7.14 -22.50
N ASP A 430 3.83 8.14 -23.34
CA ASP A 430 4.00 7.94 -24.77
C ASP A 430 5.34 7.23 -25.01
N GLN A 431 5.33 6.22 -25.87
CA GLN A 431 6.53 5.51 -26.28
C GLN A 431 7.18 6.23 -27.47
N ILE A 432 8.38 6.76 -27.26
CA ILE A 432 9.11 7.55 -28.23
C ILE A 432 10.37 6.82 -28.67
N TYR A 433 10.57 6.77 -29.98
CA TYR A 433 11.74 6.17 -30.60
C TYR A 433 12.63 7.29 -31.13
N TRP A 434 13.86 7.35 -30.64
CA TRP A 434 14.85 8.36 -31.00
C TRP A 434 15.98 7.75 -31.82
N ARG A 435 16.41 8.48 -32.84
CA ARG A 435 17.71 8.27 -33.46
C ARG A 435 18.75 9.13 -32.73
N TYR A 436 19.78 8.46 -32.23
CA TYR A 436 20.91 9.07 -31.55
C TYR A 436 22.20 8.78 -32.32
N GLU A 437 22.90 9.82 -32.77
CA GLU A 437 24.18 9.66 -33.49
C GLU A 437 25.38 10.01 -32.61
N SER A 438 25.34 11.16 -31.95
CA SER A 438 26.40 11.62 -31.03
C SER A 438 25.88 12.74 -30.13
N PRO A 439 26.55 13.08 -29.01
CA PRO A 439 26.12 14.15 -28.11
C PRO A 439 26.07 15.54 -28.78
N ARG A 440 26.76 15.72 -29.90
CA ARG A 440 26.86 16.99 -30.63
C ARG A 440 25.80 17.14 -31.72
N LYS A 441 24.99 16.12 -31.97
CA LYS A 441 23.92 16.16 -32.97
C LYS A 441 22.57 16.12 -32.28
N PRO A 442 21.55 16.82 -32.83
CA PRO A 442 20.21 16.81 -32.27
C PRO A 442 19.63 15.40 -32.33
N LEU A 443 18.83 15.05 -31.32
CA LEU A 443 17.99 13.87 -31.37
C LEU A 443 16.97 14.02 -32.48
N LYS A 444 16.71 12.92 -33.20
CA LYS A 444 15.64 12.88 -34.20
C LYS A 444 14.58 11.88 -33.79
N MET A 445 13.32 12.31 -33.72
CA MET A 445 12.22 11.40 -33.46
C MET A 445 11.97 10.52 -34.69
N LEU A 446 11.83 9.21 -34.46
CA LEU A 446 11.54 8.22 -35.50
C LEU A 446 10.08 7.84 -35.49
N LYS A 447 9.52 7.68 -34.30
CA LYS A 447 8.14 7.24 -34.07
C LYS A 447 7.71 7.65 -32.66
N LYS A 448 6.40 7.88 -32.53
CA LYS A 448 5.70 8.13 -31.28
C LYS A 448 4.45 7.25 -31.27
N SER A 449 4.27 6.46 -30.21
CA SER A 449 3.09 5.61 -30.00
C SER A 449 2.42 6.05 -28.71
N THR A 450 1.14 6.38 -28.80
CA THR A 450 0.44 7.15 -27.75
C THR A 450 -0.67 6.34 -27.08
N ASP A 451 -0.88 5.10 -27.52
CA ASP A 451 -2.05 4.28 -27.20
C ASP A 451 -1.64 2.91 -26.61
N LYS A 452 -0.37 2.77 -26.19
CA LYS A 452 0.20 1.46 -25.83
C LYS A 452 0.35 1.24 -24.34
N VAL A 453 0.85 2.22 -23.60
CA VAL A 453 1.14 2.08 -22.19
C VAL A 453 -0.16 2.08 -21.38
N GLY A 454 -0.20 1.34 -20.28
CA GLY A 454 -1.31 1.44 -19.33
C GLY A 454 -2.60 0.74 -19.77
N GLN A 455 -2.54 -0.53 -20.16
CA GLN A 455 -3.70 -1.28 -20.64
C GLN A 455 -4.34 -2.12 -19.55
N HIS A 456 -5.67 -2.27 -19.64
CA HIS A 456 -6.46 -3.20 -18.82
C HIS A 456 -6.08 -3.18 -17.34
N LEU A 457 -6.00 -1.99 -16.72
CA LEU A 457 -5.72 -1.92 -15.28
C LEU A 457 -6.77 -2.75 -14.55
N SER A 458 -6.31 -3.79 -13.87
CA SER A 458 -7.17 -4.87 -13.41
C SER A 458 -7.01 -5.11 -11.92
N THR A 459 -8.14 -5.23 -11.23
CA THR A 459 -8.19 -5.69 -9.85
C THR A 459 -9.20 -6.83 -9.71
N LYS A 460 -9.27 -7.43 -8.52
CA LYS A 460 -10.31 -8.41 -8.21
C LYS A 460 -11.61 -7.66 -7.91
N ALA A 461 -12.70 -8.07 -8.54
CA ALA A 461 -14.01 -7.51 -8.26
C ALA A 461 -14.46 -7.81 -6.82
N VAL A 462 -15.17 -6.86 -6.22
CA VAL A 462 -15.78 -7.00 -4.89
C VAL A 462 -16.66 -8.24 -4.83
N GLY A 463 -16.38 -9.13 -3.86
CA GLY A 463 -17.21 -10.31 -3.60
C GLY A 463 -17.14 -11.43 -4.66
N ARG A 464 -16.39 -11.22 -5.76
CA ARG A 464 -16.35 -12.16 -6.90
C ARG A 464 -14.92 -12.53 -7.28
N TRP A 465 -14.75 -13.73 -7.83
CA TRP A 465 -13.46 -14.21 -8.36
C TRP A 465 -13.25 -13.79 -9.83
N ASP A 466 -13.70 -12.58 -10.15
CA ASP A 466 -13.71 -12.02 -11.51
C ASP A 466 -12.81 -10.78 -11.61
N ARG A 467 -12.55 -10.38 -12.85
CA ARG A 467 -11.78 -9.17 -13.18
C ARG A 467 -12.69 -7.94 -13.07
N GLU A 468 -12.18 -6.91 -12.42
CA GLU A 468 -12.71 -5.56 -12.52
C GLU A 468 -11.72 -4.69 -13.29
N ASP A 469 -12.18 -4.02 -14.35
CA ASP A 469 -11.38 -3.10 -15.15
C ASP A 469 -11.49 -1.68 -14.60
N ILE A 470 -10.38 -1.18 -14.07
CA ILE A 470 -10.27 0.14 -13.45
C ILE A 470 -9.42 1.10 -14.29
N THR A 471 -9.18 0.81 -15.57
CA THR A 471 -8.38 1.68 -16.47
C THR A 471 -8.93 3.11 -16.49
N HIS A 472 -10.26 3.23 -16.49
CA HIS A 472 -10.98 4.49 -16.48
C HIS A 472 -10.79 5.31 -15.18
N GLU A 473 -10.31 4.71 -14.09
CA GLU A 473 -9.98 5.42 -12.85
C GLU A 473 -8.64 6.16 -12.96
N TYR A 474 -7.72 5.68 -13.79
CA TYR A 474 -6.36 6.23 -13.94
C TYR A 474 -6.21 7.19 -15.12
N LYS A 475 -6.98 6.98 -16.19
CA LYS A 475 -6.86 7.79 -17.40
C LYS A 475 -8.14 7.88 -18.19
N PHE A 476 -8.18 8.87 -19.08
CA PHE A 476 -9.28 9.03 -20.03
C PHE A 476 -9.12 8.03 -21.20
N PRO A 477 -10.21 7.70 -21.91
CA PRO A 477 -10.13 6.76 -23.03
C PRO A 477 -9.15 7.23 -24.11
N GLU A 478 -8.32 6.31 -24.57
CA GLU A 478 -7.30 6.53 -25.60
C GLU A 478 -7.90 7.17 -26.86
N GLY A 479 -7.20 8.17 -27.43
CA GLY A 479 -7.61 8.83 -28.66
C GLY A 479 -8.71 9.88 -28.50
N THR A 480 -9.14 10.16 -27.27
CA THR A 480 -10.03 11.29 -26.98
C THR A 480 -9.24 12.59 -26.81
N GLU A 481 -9.85 13.73 -27.18
CA GLU A 481 -9.23 15.05 -26.99
C GLU A 481 -8.83 15.28 -25.51
N ARG A 482 -9.68 14.83 -24.59
CA ARG A 482 -9.44 14.97 -23.15
C ARG A 482 -8.26 14.13 -22.64
N GLU A 483 -8.11 12.89 -23.11
CA GLU A 483 -6.90 12.11 -22.83
C GLU A 483 -5.67 12.89 -23.28
N ARG A 484 -5.72 13.39 -24.52
CA ARG A 484 -4.57 14.03 -25.11
C ARG A 484 -4.19 15.34 -24.43
N ASP A 485 -5.17 16.16 -24.07
CA ASP A 485 -4.95 17.41 -23.36
C ASP A 485 -4.29 17.17 -21.99
N ILE A 486 -4.68 16.10 -21.29
CA ILE A 486 -4.11 15.75 -19.98
C ILE A 486 -2.67 15.29 -20.11
N VAL A 487 -2.34 14.44 -21.09
CA VAL A 487 -0.95 14.04 -21.35
C VAL A 487 -0.10 15.25 -21.73
N LEU A 488 -0.60 16.11 -22.63
CA LEU A 488 0.13 17.32 -23.03
C LEU A 488 0.31 18.32 -21.89
N LYS A 489 -0.71 18.48 -21.03
CA LYS A 489 -0.60 19.27 -19.78
C LYS A 489 0.50 18.68 -18.89
N ALA A 490 0.43 17.39 -18.58
CA ALA A 490 1.39 16.70 -17.73
C ALA A 490 2.83 16.84 -18.25
N LEU A 491 3.04 16.70 -19.56
CA LEU A 491 4.35 16.89 -20.20
C LEU A 491 4.85 18.34 -20.10
N ARG A 492 3.97 19.33 -20.31
CA ARG A 492 4.32 20.76 -20.15
C ARG A 492 4.68 21.09 -18.71
N ASP A 493 3.92 20.58 -17.76
CA ASP A 493 4.13 20.81 -16.33
C ASP A 493 5.41 20.12 -15.83
N ASN A 494 5.72 18.92 -16.35
CA ASN A 494 6.97 18.21 -16.04
C ASN A 494 8.21 18.92 -16.62
N ASN A 495 8.05 19.64 -17.74
CA ASN A 495 9.07 20.49 -18.36
C ASN A 495 10.44 19.80 -18.60
N HIS A 496 10.42 18.50 -18.87
CA HIS A 496 11.62 17.71 -19.15
C HIS A 496 12.15 17.99 -20.57
N ALA A 497 13.47 17.88 -20.82
CA ALA A 497 14.06 18.19 -22.13
C ALA A 497 13.47 17.34 -23.27
N TYR A 498 13.21 16.05 -23.03
CA TYR A 498 12.61 15.14 -24.02
C TYR A 498 11.17 15.52 -24.36
N SER A 499 10.40 15.96 -23.36
CA SER A 499 9.03 16.45 -23.57
C SER A 499 9.00 17.67 -24.51
N ARG A 500 10.01 18.54 -24.47
CA ARG A 500 10.10 19.71 -25.37
C ARG A 500 10.35 19.33 -26.83
N PHE A 501 11.18 18.32 -27.09
CA PHE A 501 11.36 17.79 -28.44
C PHE A 501 10.07 17.13 -28.94
N TYR A 502 9.39 16.41 -28.06
CA TYR A 502 8.12 15.77 -28.36
C TYR A 502 7.00 16.76 -28.72
N LEU A 503 6.96 17.93 -28.09
CA LEU A 503 5.96 18.96 -28.36
C LEU A 503 6.21 19.73 -29.67
N ASN A 504 7.32 19.46 -30.36
CA ASN A 504 7.69 20.16 -31.60
C ASN A 504 7.52 19.26 -32.85
N ASP A 505 6.28 19.07 -33.28
CA ASP A 505 5.92 18.26 -34.46
C ASP A 505 6.37 18.87 -35.81
N SER A 506 6.96 20.07 -35.82
CA SER A 506 7.34 20.78 -37.07
C SER A 506 8.64 20.29 -37.71
N MET A 507 9.33 19.32 -37.10
CA MET A 507 10.70 18.94 -37.47
C MET A 507 10.81 17.69 -38.38
N ASP A 508 9.72 16.94 -38.61
CA ASP A 508 9.77 15.63 -39.27
C ASP A 508 8.96 15.53 -40.58
N ASP A 509 9.69 15.54 -41.70
CA ASP A 509 9.14 15.41 -43.06
C ASP A 509 8.80 13.94 -43.46
N VAL A 510 9.28 12.92 -42.75
CA VAL A 510 9.10 11.49 -43.11
C VAL A 510 8.66 10.68 -41.89
N GLN A 511 7.59 9.90 -42.03
CA GLN A 511 7.02 9.03 -40.99
C GLN A 511 7.13 7.55 -41.35
N PHE A 512 7.47 6.71 -40.38
CA PHE A 512 7.46 5.24 -40.52
C PHE A 512 6.38 4.61 -39.62
N ASN A 513 5.71 3.57 -40.11
CA ASN A 513 4.76 2.78 -39.34
C ASN A 513 4.97 1.28 -39.57
N ILE A 514 4.81 0.45 -38.54
CA ILE A 514 4.84 -1.01 -38.64
C ILE A 514 3.41 -1.52 -38.52
N GLU A 515 2.98 -2.37 -39.46
CA GLU A 515 1.65 -2.98 -39.40
C GLU A 515 1.55 -3.97 -38.23
N PRO A 516 0.40 -4.04 -37.53
CA PRO A 516 0.20 -4.98 -36.44
C PRO A 516 0.48 -6.43 -36.87
N ILE A 517 1.30 -7.13 -36.08
CA ILE A 517 1.57 -8.56 -36.28
C ILE A 517 0.42 -9.34 -35.63
N LYS A 518 -0.19 -10.27 -36.36
CA LYS A 518 -1.25 -11.14 -35.82
C LYS A 518 -0.68 -12.11 -34.79
N ASP A 519 -1.48 -12.51 -33.80
CA ASP A 519 -1.11 -13.58 -32.86
C ASP A 519 -0.76 -14.86 -33.63
N VAL A 520 0.38 -15.47 -33.30
CA VAL A 520 0.88 -16.69 -33.93
C VAL A 520 1.22 -17.74 -32.89
N LEU A 521 1.01 -19.01 -33.24
CA LEU A 521 1.41 -20.14 -32.40
C LEU A 521 2.92 -20.32 -32.42
N VAL A 522 3.50 -20.74 -31.28
CA VAL A 522 4.92 -21.10 -31.19
C VAL A 522 5.25 -22.15 -32.24
N GLY A 523 6.27 -21.89 -33.05
CA GLY A 523 6.67 -22.72 -34.19
C GLY A 523 6.15 -22.24 -35.56
N SER A 524 5.23 -21.27 -35.59
CA SER A 524 4.72 -20.67 -36.84
C SER A 524 5.63 -19.53 -37.34
N GLY A 525 5.61 -19.28 -38.66
CA GLY A 525 6.28 -18.12 -39.26
C GLY A 525 5.54 -16.81 -38.97
N ILE A 526 6.29 -15.69 -38.92
CA ILE A 526 5.75 -14.33 -38.78
C ILE A 526 6.05 -13.48 -40.01
N VAL A 527 5.12 -12.59 -40.36
CA VAL A 527 5.29 -11.59 -41.42
C VAL A 527 5.22 -10.20 -40.79
N VAL A 528 6.25 -9.39 -41.02
CA VAL A 528 6.34 -8.00 -40.54
C VAL A 528 6.34 -7.08 -41.75
N ARG A 529 5.44 -6.09 -41.75
CA ARG A 529 5.33 -5.08 -42.82
C ARG A 529 5.55 -3.70 -42.22
N ALA A 530 6.31 -2.87 -42.91
CA ALA A 530 6.58 -1.49 -42.53
C ALA A 530 6.25 -0.56 -43.71
N LYS A 531 5.59 0.55 -43.41
CA LYS A 531 5.17 1.59 -44.35
C LYS A 531 5.93 2.88 -44.05
N ALA A 532 6.38 3.57 -45.10
CA ALA A 532 7.04 4.87 -44.99
C ALA A 532 6.27 5.93 -45.77
N VAL A 533 6.06 7.11 -45.18
CA VAL A 533 5.28 8.22 -45.78
C VAL A 533 6.09 9.51 -45.72
N ASN A 534 6.22 10.20 -46.86
CA ASN A 534 6.82 11.53 -46.92
C ASN A 534 5.71 12.59 -46.85
N LYS A 535 5.71 13.36 -45.75
CA LYS A 535 4.77 14.46 -45.49
C LYS A 535 5.20 15.78 -46.12
N SER A 536 6.44 15.88 -46.57
CA SER A 536 6.94 17.09 -47.21
C SER A 536 6.20 17.34 -48.53
N ALA A 537 5.72 18.57 -48.72
CA ALA A 537 5.06 18.99 -49.95
C ALA A 537 6.05 19.16 -51.13
N SER A 538 7.34 19.30 -50.86
CA SER A 538 8.33 19.68 -51.88
C SER A 538 9.62 18.86 -51.88
N LYS A 539 10.01 18.25 -50.74
CA LYS A 539 11.30 17.56 -50.65
C LYS A 539 11.19 16.07 -50.98
N ARG A 540 12.18 15.56 -51.72
CA ARG A 540 12.41 14.13 -51.95
C ARG A 540 13.35 13.59 -50.87
N TYR A 541 13.09 12.36 -50.42
CA TYR A 541 13.93 11.71 -49.42
C TYR A 541 14.42 10.34 -49.89
N ALA A 542 15.73 10.12 -49.76
CA ALA A 542 16.33 8.80 -49.84
C ALA A 542 16.50 8.27 -48.40
N CYS A 543 15.73 7.24 -48.07
CA CYS A 543 15.66 6.66 -46.74
C CYS A 543 16.37 5.31 -46.71
N LYS A 544 17.31 5.13 -45.77
CA LYS A 544 17.79 3.81 -45.36
C LYS A 544 16.87 3.30 -44.25
N VAL A 545 16.18 2.18 -44.49
CA VAL A 545 15.26 1.55 -43.54
C VAL A 545 15.89 0.28 -43.01
N ILE A 546 15.88 0.15 -41.68
CA ILE A 546 16.43 -1.01 -40.97
C ILE A 546 15.27 -1.71 -40.26
N LEU A 547 15.06 -2.98 -40.56
CA LEU A 547 14.05 -3.82 -39.90
C LEU A 547 14.75 -4.87 -39.05
N ARG A 548 14.41 -4.91 -37.75
CA ARG A 548 15.01 -5.80 -36.76
C ARG A 548 13.94 -6.53 -35.95
N VAL A 549 14.16 -7.81 -35.68
CA VAL A 549 13.29 -8.67 -34.86
C VAL A 549 14.11 -9.28 -33.75
N GLU A 550 13.64 -9.19 -32.50
CA GLU A 550 14.37 -9.62 -31.30
C GLU A 550 13.48 -10.40 -30.33
N THR A 551 14.10 -11.22 -29.47
CA THR A 551 13.44 -11.84 -28.32
C THR A 551 13.60 -10.95 -27.08
N VAL A 552 12.54 -10.84 -26.27
CA VAL A 552 12.51 -10.04 -25.03
C VAL A 552 11.95 -10.88 -23.86
N ASN A 553 12.36 -10.58 -22.63
CA ASN A 553 11.73 -11.14 -21.43
C ASN A 553 10.45 -10.34 -21.07
N TYR A 554 9.75 -10.74 -20.00
CA TYR A 554 8.51 -10.05 -19.61
C TYR A 554 8.73 -8.63 -19.06
N THR A 555 9.95 -8.29 -18.65
CA THR A 555 10.33 -6.94 -18.18
C THR A 555 10.84 -6.06 -19.33
N GLY A 556 10.71 -6.50 -20.58
CA GLY A 556 11.13 -5.75 -21.77
C GLY A 556 12.62 -5.85 -22.13
N VAL A 557 13.42 -6.62 -21.40
CA VAL A 557 14.87 -6.79 -21.66
C VAL A 557 15.11 -7.70 -22.86
N THR A 558 15.80 -7.17 -23.87
CA THR A 558 16.21 -7.90 -25.07
C THR A 558 17.23 -9.01 -24.77
N ARG A 559 17.02 -10.20 -25.34
CA ARG A 559 17.87 -11.38 -25.22
C ARG A 559 18.68 -11.66 -26.48
N ARG A 560 18.03 -11.75 -27.65
CA ARG A 560 18.70 -12.15 -28.91
C ARG A 560 18.02 -11.54 -30.12
N ALA A 561 18.81 -11.03 -31.07
CA ALA A 561 18.32 -10.69 -32.39
C ALA A 561 18.02 -11.97 -33.21
N LEU A 562 16.84 -12.03 -33.82
CA LEU A 562 16.40 -13.13 -34.69
C LEU A 562 16.62 -12.81 -36.17
N LYS A 563 16.39 -11.55 -36.57
CA LYS A 563 16.51 -11.13 -37.98
C LYS A 563 16.87 -9.65 -38.08
N HIS A 564 17.65 -9.30 -39.10
CA HIS A 564 18.10 -7.95 -39.41
C HIS A 564 18.15 -7.77 -40.94
N GLN A 565 17.46 -6.76 -41.47
CA GLN A 565 17.41 -6.47 -42.92
C GLN A 565 17.47 -4.96 -43.19
N ASN A 566 18.12 -4.60 -44.31
CA ASN A 566 18.29 -3.22 -44.76
C ASN A 566 17.56 -3.00 -46.08
N PHE A 567 16.86 -1.88 -46.20
CA PHE A 567 16.17 -1.46 -47.41
C PHE A 567 16.57 -0.02 -47.76
N THR A 568 16.54 0.31 -49.04
CA THR A 568 16.68 1.69 -49.51
C THR A 568 15.38 2.10 -50.18
N LEU A 569 14.75 3.17 -49.68
CA LEU A 569 13.50 3.70 -50.20
C LEU A 569 13.70 5.13 -50.69
N ASN A 570 13.33 5.37 -51.94
CA ASN A 570 13.19 6.73 -52.46
C ASN A 570 11.72 7.13 -52.36
N LEU A 571 11.44 8.13 -51.53
CA LEU A 571 10.11 8.68 -51.27
C LEU A 571 9.95 10.03 -51.98
N GLN A 572 8.96 10.10 -52.86
CA GLN A 572 8.54 11.36 -53.50
C GLN A 572 7.73 12.22 -52.53
N PRO A 573 7.62 13.54 -52.76
CA PRO A 573 6.74 14.41 -51.95
C PRO A 573 5.31 13.84 -51.88
N GLY A 574 4.72 13.79 -50.70
CA GLY A 574 3.38 13.26 -50.47
C GLY A 574 3.17 11.75 -50.68
N ALA A 575 4.23 10.99 -51.01
CA ALA A 575 4.09 9.56 -51.35
C ALA A 575 4.26 8.63 -50.13
N GLY A 576 3.55 7.50 -50.16
CA GLY A 576 3.73 6.37 -49.24
C GLY A 576 4.22 5.11 -49.96
N LYS A 577 5.11 4.34 -49.34
CA LYS A 577 5.58 3.03 -49.82
C LYS A 577 5.49 1.96 -48.74
#